data_AF-A0A975CN85-F1
#
_entry.id   AF-A0A975CN85-F1
#
_cell.length_a   1.000
_cell.length_b   1.000
_cell.length_c   1.000
_cell.angle_alpha   90.00
_cell.angle_beta   90.00
_cell.angle_gamma   90.00
#
_symmetry.space_group_name_H-M   'P 1'
#
loop_
_entity.id
_entity.type
_entity.pdbx_description
1 polymer ?
#
loop_
_entity_poly.entity_id
_entity_poly.type
_entity_poly.pdbx_seq_one_letter_code
_entity_poly.pdbx_strand_id
1 'polypeptide(L)'
;MLLEICANSYQSALNAEKSGAHRIELCSELSVGGITPSYGLLKEVAAKITIPVNVLIRPRSGNFYYSNAEFEQIKQDILICKKLGFHGIVSGILNADNSIDIKRTAKIIELSKPLSFTFHRAFDCVTNPQESLKRLMDLKVDRILTSGLQEKAINGIHLLIELQKLAKENIIILPGSGINAENAPTFKEAGFMEIHTSASKITNSEKSIFFGSVAQTESNIEEIQSILKVIQ
;
A
#
# COMPACT_ATOMS: atom_id res chain seq x y z
N MET A 1 0.90 -12.80 -12.62
CA MET A 1 0.36 -11.92 -11.56
C MET A 1 1.44 -10.92 -11.16
N LEU A 2 1.07 -9.66 -10.93
CA LEU A 2 2.00 -8.60 -10.51
C LEU A 2 2.28 -8.72 -9.00
N LEU A 3 3.55 -8.58 -8.61
CA LEU A 3 3.98 -8.51 -7.21
C LEU A 3 4.40 -7.09 -6.84
N GLU A 4 3.68 -6.47 -5.92
CA GLU A 4 4.06 -5.21 -5.28
C GLU A 4 4.71 -5.46 -3.92
N ILE A 5 5.87 -4.85 -3.68
CA ILE A 5 6.58 -4.94 -2.40
C ILE A 5 6.43 -3.64 -1.61
N CYS A 6 5.95 -3.74 -0.37
CA CYS A 6 5.99 -2.65 0.59
C CYS A 6 7.41 -2.50 1.15
N ALA A 7 8.13 -1.48 0.68
CA ALA A 7 9.50 -1.18 1.07
C ALA A 7 9.53 0.00 2.07
N ASN A 8 10.09 -0.24 3.25
CA ASN A 8 10.16 0.73 4.34
C ASN A 8 11.47 1.54 4.40
N SER A 9 12.40 1.30 3.46
CA SER A 9 13.72 1.91 3.43
C SER A 9 14.30 1.83 2.00
N TYR A 10 15.40 2.56 1.75
CA TYR A 10 16.11 2.46 0.48
C TYR A 10 16.66 1.04 0.25
N GLN A 11 17.20 0.40 1.30
CA GLN A 11 17.71 -0.98 1.22
C GLN A 11 16.59 -1.97 0.87
N SER A 12 15.39 -1.81 1.45
CA SER A 12 14.22 -2.62 1.12
C SER A 12 13.78 -2.42 -0.33
N ALA A 13 13.78 -1.19 -0.83
CA ALA A 13 13.47 -0.88 -2.23
C ALA A 13 14.49 -1.51 -3.18
N LEU A 14 15.78 -1.43 -2.87
CA LEU A 14 16.85 -2.07 -3.64
C LEU A 14 16.73 -3.60 -3.64
N ASN A 15 16.39 -4.19 -2.49
CA ASN A 15 16.16 -5.63 -2.38
C ASN A 15 14.96 -6.06 -3.25
N ALA A 16 13.87 -5.29 -3.22
CA ALA A 16 12.69 -5.57 -4.04
C ALA A 16 13.01 -5.56 -5.55
N GLU A 17 13.70 -4.52 -6.02
CA GLU A 17 14.12 -4.41 -7.42
C GLU A 17 15.05 -5.57 -7.83
N LYS A 18 16.10 -5.84 -7.04
CA LYS A 18 17.05 -6.93 -7.32
C LYS A 18 16.40 -8.31 -7.35
N SER A 19 15.35 -8.51 -6.56
CA SER A 19 14.60 -9.76 -6.56
C SER A 19 13.65 -9.92 -7.74
N GLY A 20 13.41 -8.86 -8.52
CA GLY A 20 12.47 -8.88 -9.65
C GLY A 20 11.03 -8.55 -9.26
N ALA A 21 10.81 -7.81 -8.17
CA ALA A 21 9.50 -7.24 -7.89
C ALA A 21 9.03 -6.36 -9.05
N HIS A 22 7.73 -6.34 -9.31
CA HIS A 22 7.18 -5.60 -10.44
C HIS A 22 6.87 -4.15 -10.08
N ARG A 23 6.61 -3.88 -8.80
CA ARG A 23 6.30 -2.55 -8.27
C ARG A 23 6.69 -2.44 -6.80
N ILE A 24 6.97 -1.23 -6.34
CA ILE A 24 7.20 -0.92 -4.93
C ILE A 24 6.10 0.02 -4.43
N GLU A 25 5.57 -0.25 -3.24
CA GLU A 25 4.99 0.78 -2.38
C GLU A 25 6.08 1.26 -1.42
N LEU A 26 6.46 2.54 -1.49
CA LEU A 26 7.46 3.13 -0.61
C LEU A 26 6.80 3.76 0.62
N CYS A 27 7.21 3.33 1.81
CA CYS A 27 6.75 3.86 3.09
C CYS A 27 7.92 4.06 4.07
N SER A 28 7.61 4.55 5.27
CA SER A 28 8.47 4.47 6.46
C SER A 28 7.67 3.92 7.64
N GLU A 29 8.32 3.43 8.70
CA GLU A 29 7.63 2.90 9.90
C GLU A 29 6.57 1.83 9.60
N LEU A 30 6.99 0.73 8.94
CA LEU A 30 6.10 -0.38 8.61
C LEU A 30 5.41 -1.01 9.84
N SER A 31 6.06 -0.93 11.02
CA SER A 31 5.54 -1.40 12.30
C SER A 31 4.19 -0.79 12.71
N VAL A 32 3.87 0.40 12.20
CA VAL A 32 2.59 1.11 12.44
C VAL A 32 1.70 1.12 11.19
N GLY A 33 1.97 0.23 10.23
CA GLY A 33 1.27 0.14 8.95
C GLY A 33 1.74 1.16 7.91
N GLY A 34 2.91 1.77 8.11
CA GLY A 34 3.49 2.71 7.16
C GLY A 34 3.05 4.16 7.35
N ILE A 35 3.97 5.10 7.15
CA ILE A 35 3.73 6.55 7.03
C ILE A 35 4.47 7.12 5.82
N THR A 36 4.19 8.38 5.47
CA THR A 36 4.87 9.09 4.39
C THR A 36 6.40 9.05 4.58
N PRO A 37 7.18 8.61 3.59
CA PRO A 37 8.64 8.62 3.65
C PRO A 37 9.21 10.04 3.76
N SER A 38 10.40 10.16 4.38
CA SER A 38 11.12 11.43 4.41
C SER A 38 11.56 11.89 3.01
N TYR A 39 11.67 13.21 2.81
CA TYR A 39 12.10 13.78 1.53
C TYR A 39 13.45 13.23 1.03
N GLY A 40 14.40 12.97 1.95
CA GLY A 40 15.70 12.39 1.62
C GLY A 40 15.56 11.00 0.99
N LEU A 41 14.73 10.15 1.60
CA LEU A 41 14.44 8.81 1.08
C LEU A 41 13.70 8.88 -0.27
N LEU A 42 12.71 9.76 -0.39
CA LEU A 42 12.01 9.98 -1.67
C LEU A 42 12.97 10.35 -2.80
N LYS A 43 13.86 11.33 -2.55
CA LYS A 43 14.84 11.79 -3.54
C LYS A 43 15.81 10.69 -3.94
N GLU A 44 16.27 9.88 -2.98
CA GLU A 44 17.18 8.79 -3.26
C GLU A 44 16.53 7.67 -4.08
N VAL A 45 15.32 7.24 -3.71
CA VAL A 45 14.58 6.21 -4.45
C VAL A 45 14.26 6.69 -5.86
N ALA A 46 13.75 7.92 -6.01
CA ALA A 46 13.44 8.49 -7.33
C ALA A 46 14.66 8.56 -8.26
N ALA A 47 15.86 8.72 -7.70
CA ALA A 47 17.09 8.81 -8.49
C ALA A 47 17.71 7.46 -8.86
N LYS A 48 17.42 6.39 -8.10
CA LYS A 48 18.20 5.13 -8.18
C LYS A 48 17.37 3.87 -8.46
N ILE A 49 16.08 3.86 -8.13
CA ILE A 49 15.19 2.72 -8.39
C ILE A 49 14.50 2.93 -9.73
N THR A 50 14.47 1.88 -10.55
CA THR A 50 14.04 1.92 -11.95
C THR A 50 12.68 1.27 -12.18
N ILE A 51 12.27 0.32 -11.35
CA ILE A 51 10.92 -0.25 -11.40
C ILE A 51 9.87 0.77 -10.90
N PRO A 52 8.58 0.62 -11.27
CA PRO A 52 7.53 1.51 -10.80
C PRO A 52 7.48 1.60 -9.27
N VAL A 53 7.39 2.83 -8.76
CA VAL A 53 7.29 3.14 -7.33
C VAL A 53 6.07 4.01 -7.07
N ASN A 54 5.20 3.53 -6.19
CA ASN A 54 4.07 4.26 -5.63
C ASN A 54 4.41 4.69 -4.20
N VAL A 55 4.13 5.92 -3.82
CA VAL A 55 4.50 6.44 -2.49
C VAL A 55 3.30 6.47 -1.56
N LEU A 56 3.45 5.91 -0.36
CA LEU A 56 2.46 6.04 0.71
C LEU A 56 2.39 7.49 1.18
N ILE A 57 1.21 8.09 1.13
CA ILE A 57 0.91 9.43 1.65
C ILE A 57 -0.02 9.26 2.86
N ARG A 58 0.59 9.19 4.03
CA ARG A 58 -0.07 9.03 5.34
C ARG A 58 0.75 9.78 6.39
N PRO A 59 0.29 10.96 6.87
CA PRO A 59 1.12 11.87 7.66
C PRO A 59 1.44 11.34 9.07
N ARG A 60 0.65 10.39 9.59
CA ARG A 60 0.84 9.78 10.90
C ARG A 60 0.19 8.40 11.01
N SER A 61 0.54 7.66 12.05
CA SER A 61 -0.11 6.43 12.46
C SER A 61 -1.51 6.67 13.07
N GLY A 62 -2.20 5.58 13.41
CA GLY A 62 -3.56 5.61 13.96
C GLY A 62 -4.64 5.67 12.88
N ASN A 63 -5.69 6.44 13.16
CA ASN A 63 -6.88 6.56 12.30
C ASN A 63 -6.60 7.26 10.95
N PHE A 64 -7.63 7.28 10.10
CA PHE A 64 -7.59 7.83 8.74
C PHE A 64 -8.48 9.07 8.53
N TYR A 65 -9.00 9.66 9.61
CA TYR A 65 -9.67 10.96 9.53
C TYR A 65 -8.68 12.04 9.97
N TYR A 66 -8.46 13.00 9.09
CA TYR A 66 -7.39 13.97 9.24
C TYR A 66 -7.93 15.35 9.61
N SER A 67 -7.17 16.09 10.41
CA SER A 67 -7.40 17.52 10.60
C SER A 67 -7.18 18.29 9.30
N ASN A 68 -7.61 19.56 9.25
CA ASN A 68 -7.32 20.40 8.08
C ASN A 68 -5.82 20.61 7.88
N ALA A 69 -5.04 20.75 8.96
CA ALA A 69 -3.59 20.92 8.86
C ALA A 69 -2.90 19.68 8.30
N GLU A 70 -3.31 18.48 8.75
CA GLU A 70 -2.83 17.20 8.21
C GLU A 70 -3.21 17.03 6.74
N PHE A 71 -4.41 17.48 6.35
CA PHE A 71 -4.84 17.44 4.95
C PHE A 71 -4.01 18.38 4.06
N GLU A 72 -3.59 19.55 4.56
CA GLU A 72 -2.65 20.40 3.84
C GLU A 72 -1.28 19.73 3.66
N GLN A 73 -0.77 19.02 4.67
CA GLN A 73 0.47 18.25 4.57
C GLN A 73 0.37 17.15 3.50
N ILE A 74 -0.70 16.36 3.51
CA ILE A 74 -0.98 15.34 2.49
C ILE A 74 -0.90 15.92 1.07
N LYS A 75 -1.48 17.10 0.84
CA LYS A 75 -1.44 17.75 -0.47
C LYS A 75 -0.01 18.16 -0.86
N GLN A 76 0.79 18.67 0.06
CA GLN A 76 2.20 19.02 -0.21
C GLN A 76 3.03 17.77 -0.54
N ASP A 77 2.84 16.68 0.19
CA ASP A 77 3.56 15.42 -0.05
C ASP A 77 3.22 14.83 -1.43
N ILE A 78 1.95 14.93 -1.86
CA ILE A 78 1.53 14.54 -3.22
C ILE A 78 2.26 15.40 -4.28
N LEU A 79 2.33 16.72 -4.09
CA LEU A 79 3.03 17.62 -5.02
C LEU A 79 4.53 17.31 -5.10
N ILE A 80 5.15 16.97 -3.97
CA ILE A 80 6.54 16.52 -3.92
C ILE A 80 6.70 15.23 -4.74
N CYS A 81 5.82 14.25 -4.56
CA CYS A 81 5.90 12.98 -5.28
C CYS A 81 5.76 13.17 -6.80
N LYS A 82 4.86 14.07 -7.23
CA LYS A 82 4.73 14.45 -8.65
C LYS A 82 5.99 15.08 -9.20
N LYS A 83 6.58 16.02 -8.46
CA LYS A 83 7.81 16.71 -8.86
C LYS A 83 9.00 15.74 -8.98
N LEU A 84 9.03 14.71 -8.15
CA LEU A 84 10.07 13.68 -8.16
C LEU A 84 9.83 12.59 -9.21
N GLY A 85 8.69 12.60 -9.92
CA GLY A 85 8.43 11.67 -11.02
C GLY A 85 8.07 10.25 -10.58
N PHE A 86 7.48 10.06 -9.40
CA PHE A 86 6.95 8.76 -8.99
C PHE A 86 5.79 8.31 -9.88
N HIS A 87 5.43 7.03 -9.84
CA HIS A 87 4.45 6.42 -10.75
C HIS A 87 3.02 6.42 -10.17
N GLY A 88 2.91 6.54 -8.86
CA GLY A 88 1.65 6.51 -8.15
C GLY A 88 1.77 7.05 -6.73
N ILE A 89 0.62 7.26 -6.12
CA ILE A 89 0.50 7.50 -4.69
C ILE A 89 -0.50 6.54 -4.06
N VAL A 90 -0.30 6.24 -2.80
CA VAL A 90 -1.15 5.36 -2.00
C VAL A 90 -1.66 6.15 -0.81
N SER A 91 -2.98 6.30 -0.67
CA SER A 91 -3.56 7.09 0.42
C SER A 91 -5.00 6.68 0.67
N GLY A 92 -5.63 7.17 1.74
CA GLY A 92 -7.05 6.95 1.98
C GLY A 92 -7.52 7.80 3.15
N ILE A 93 -8.68 8.44 2.97
CA ILE A 93 -9.22 9.37 3.95
C ILE A 93 -10.62 8.90 4.32
N LEU A 94 -10.85 8.72 5.62
CA LEU A 94 -12.16 8.39 6.19
C LEU A 94 -12.70 9.59 6.97
N ASN A 95 -14.00 9.55 7.22
CA ASN A 95 -14.67 10.34 8.25
C ASN A 95 -14.53 9.64 9.61
N ALA A 96 -14.92 10.33 10.68
CA ALA A 96 -14.85 9.78 12.04
C ALA A 96 -15.75 8.56 12.27
N ASP A 97 -16.76 8.35 11.43
CA ASP A 97 -17.66 7.19 11.42
C ASP A 97 -17.15 6.05 10.52
N ASN A 98 -15.92 6.14 10.02
CA ASN A 98 -15.29 5.21 9.07
C ASN A 98 -15.96 5.11 7.68
N SER A 99 -16.86 6.02 7.33
CA SER A 99 -17.23 6.22 5.92
C SER A 99 -16.10 6.91 5.15
N ILE A 100 -16.04 6.74 3.83
CA ILE A 100 -15.01 7.43 3.01
C ILE A 100 -15.30 8.94 2.98
N ASP A 101 -14.28 9.77 3.22
CA ASP A 101 -14.36 11.21 2.97
C ASP A 101 -14.26 11.45 1.45
N ILE A 102 -15.42 11.43 0.79
CA ILE A 102 -15.52 11.56 -0.67
C ILE A 102 -14.91 12.87 -1.16
N LYS A 103 -15.15 13.98 -0.44
CA LYS A 103 -14.71 15.31 -0.88
C LYS A 103 -13.19 15.43 -0.84
N ARG A 104 -12.55 15.01 0.27
CA ARG A 104 -11.10 15.07 0.39
C ARG A 104 -10.41 14.03 -0.48
N THR A 105 -10.97 12.82 -0.58
CA THR A 105 -10.45 11.76 -1.45
C THR A 105 -10.46 12.21 -2.92
N ALA A 106 -11.58 12.75 -3.41
CA ALA A 106 -11.66 13.31 -4.77
C ALA A 106 -10.60 14.40 -5.03
N LYS A 107 -10.37 15.26 -4.03
CA LYS A 107 -9.40 16.35 -4.14
C LYS A 107 -7.96 15.86 -4.28
N ILE A 108 -7.57 14.81 -3.54
CA ILE A 108 -6.21 14.27 -3.61
C ILE A 108 -6.00 13.40 -4.85
N ILE A 109 -7.04 12.72 -5.35
CA ILE A 109 -7.02 12.02 -6.65
C ILE A 109 -6.79 13.02 -7.79
N GLU A 110 -7.53 14.13 -7.80
CA GLU A 110 -7.32 15.16 -8.83
C GLU A 110 -5.92 15.77 -8.72
N LEU A 111 -5.45 16.02 -7.49
CA LEU A 111 -4.12 16.56 -7.25
C LEU A 111 -3.02 15.60 -7.70
N SER A 112 -3.21 14.28 -7.58
CA SER A 112 -2.19 13.28 -7.93
C SER A 112 -2.00 13.10 -9.42
N LYS A 113 -2.99 13.41 -10.27
CA LYS A 113 -2.89 13.23 -11.73
C LYS A 113 -1.62 13.88 -12.32
N PRO A 114 -0.87 13.19 -13.19
CA PRO A 114 -1.23 11.94 -13.89
C PRO A 114 -0.84 10.66 -13.14
N LEU A 115 -0.41 10.73 -11.87
CA LEU A 115 0.01 9.55 -11.10
C LEU A 115 -1.18 8.63 -10.82
N SER A 116 -0.92 7.32 -10.80
CA SER A 116 -1.92 6.35 -10.35
C SER A 116 -2.25 6.53 -8.86
N PHE A 117 -3.45 6.16 -8.46
CA PHE A 117 -3.95 6.28 -7.10
C PHE A 117 -4.41 4.92 -6.57
N THR A 118 -3.81 4.48 -5.46
CA THR A 118 -4.27 3.32 -4.69
C THR A 118 -4.96 3.80 -3.42
N PHE A 119 -6.21 3.39 -3.19
CA PHE A 119 -6.85 3.55 -1.89
C PHE A 119 -6.34 2.46 -0.94
N HIS A 120 -5.61 2.86 0.11
CA HIS A 120 -4.92 1.90 0.98
C HIS A 120 -5.85 1.20 1.98
N ARG A 121 -5.27 0.46 2.93
CA ARG A 121 -5.98 -0.33 3.97
C ARG A 121 -6.88 0.44 4.94
N ALA A 122 -7.03 1.77 4.82
CA ALA A 122 -8.22 2.44 5.37
C ALA A 122 -9.53 1.79 4.89
N PHE A 123 -9.51 1.14 3.72
CA PHE A 123 -10.63 0.35 3.25
C PHE A 123 -11.02 -0.76 4.23
N ASP A 124 -10.06 -1.36 4.94
CA ASP A 124 -10.34 -2.43 5.92
C ASP A 124 -11.03 -1.92 7.20
N CYS A 125 -11.18 -0.59 7.35
CA CYS A 125 -11.90 0.01 8.47
C CYS A 125 -13.35 0.40 8.15
N VAL A 126 -13.77 0.32 6.88
CA VAL A 126 -15.11 0.76 6.47
C VAL A 126 -16.20 -0.19 6.98
N THR A 127 -17.38 0.34 7.25
CA THR A 127 -18.51 -0.48 7.74
C THR A 127 -19.21 -1.25 6.62
N ASN A 128 -19.29 -0.68 5.42
CA ASN A 128 -19.94 -1.30 4.25
C ASN A 128 -18.96 -1.34 3.07
N PRO A 129 -18.27 -2.48 2.85
CA PRO A 129 -17.24 -2.58 1.83
C PRO A 129 -17.80 -2.53 0.40
N GLN A 130 -19.01 -3.04 0.15
CA GLN A 130 -19.62 -2.99 -1.19
C GLN A 130 -20.02 -1.56 -1.59
N GLU A 131 -20.59 -0.78 -0.67
CA GLU A 131 -20.89 0.63 -0.91
C GLU A 131 -19.60 1.44 -1.06
N SER A 132 -18.61 1.19 -0.20
CA SER A 132 -17.30 1.85 -0.27
C SER A 132 -16.59 1.59 -1.59
N LEU A 133 -16.63 0.36 -2.11
CA LEU A 133 -16.12 0.01 -3.43
C LEU A 133 -16.79 0.85 -4.54
N LYS A 134 -18.12 0.93 -4.55
CA LYS A 134 -18.85 1.74 -5.55
C LYS A 134 -18.42 3.20 -5.52
N ARG A 135 -18.28 3.78 -4.33
CA ARG A 135 -17.80 5.16 -4.17
C ARG A 135 -16.39 5.36 -4.73
N LEU A 136 -15.49 4.42 -4.50
CA LEU A 136 -14.12 4.49 -5.03
C LEU A 136 -14.07 4.29 -6.55
N MET A 137 -14.98 3.48 -7.12
CA MET A 137 -15.18 3.37 -8.57
C MET A 137 -15.67 4.69 -9.17
N ASP A 138 -16.66 5.35 -8.55
CA ASP A 138 -17.15 6.67 -9.00
C ASP A 138 -16.05 7.74 -8.99
N LEU A 139 -15.15 7.65 -8.00
CA LEU A 139 -13.98 8.52 -7.88
C LEU A 139 -12.83 8.15 -8.83
N LYS A 140 -12.95 7.04 -9.59
CA LYS A 140 -11.96 6.54 -10.54
C LYS A 140 -10.61 6.25 -9.90
N VAL A 141 -10.63 5.61 -8.73
CA VAL A 141 -9.44 5.05 -8.10
C VAL A 141 -8.92 3.87 -8.94
N ASP A 142 -7.61 3.73 -9.10
CA ASP A 142 -7.02 2.65 -9.90
C ASP A 142 -6.99 1.32 -9.14
N ARG A 143 -6.70 1.36 -7.83
CA ARG A 143 -6.52 0.17 -6.97
C ARG A 143 -7.10 0.35 -5.57
N ILE A 144 -7.56 -0.74 -4.96
CA ILE A 144 -7.86 -0.81 -3.52
C ILE A 144 -6.97 -1.87 -2.87
N LEU A 145 -6.10 -1.46 -1.95
CA LEU A 145 -5.33 -2.36 -1.09
C LEU A 145 -6.18 -2.75 0.12
N THR A 146 -6.44 -4.04 0.27
CA THR A 146 -7.34 -4.56 1.32
C THR A 146 -6.99 -5.99 1.70
N SER A 147 -7.21 -6.33 2.96
CA SER A 147 -7.15 -7.70 3.49
C SER A 147 -8.52 -8.37 3.55
N GLY A 148 -9.55 -7.78 2.92
CA GLY A 148 -10.93 -8.22 3.02
C GLY A 148 -11.50 -7.98 4.42
N LEU A 149 -11.14 -6.84 5.05
CA LEU A 149 -11.60 -6.46 6.40
C LEU A 149 -11.21 -7.50 7.47
N GLN A 150 -10.13 -8.24 7.24
CA GLN A 150 -9.58 -9.23 8.17
C GLN A 150 -8.14 -8.88 8.57
N GLU A 151 -7.60 -9.53 9.59
CA GLU A 151 -6.20 -9.30 9.99
C GLU A 151 -5.22 -9.64 8.84
N LYS A 152 -5.45 -10.78 8.18
CA LYS A 152 -4.65 -11.28 7.05
C LYS A 152 -5.54 -11.47 5.82
N ALA A 153 -5.01 -11.21 4.63
CA ALA A 153 -5.75 -11.34 3.37
C ALA A 153 -6.34 -12.73 3.16
N ILE A 154 -5.62 -13.79 3.57
CA ILE A 154 -6.08 -15.17 3.39
C ILE A 154 -7.37 -15.45 4.18
N ASN A 155 -7.55 -14.81 5.33
CA ASN A 155 -8.76 -14.93 6.13
C ASN A 155 -9.93 -14.17 5.49
N GLY A 156 -9.64 -13.09 4.74
CA GLY A 156 -10.62 -12.27 4.03
C GLY A 156 -10.90 -12.70 2.59
N ILE A 157 -10.38 -13.84 2.15
CA ILE A 157 -10.40 -14.24 0.73
C ILE A 157 -11.80 -14.27 0.12
N HIS A 158 -12.82 -14.68 0.88
CA HIS A 158 -14.20 -14.69 0.41
C HIS A 158 -14.71 -13.29 0.06
N LEU A 159 -14.48 -12.29 0.92
CA LEU A 159 -14.86 -10.91 0.65
C LEU A 159 -14.00 -10.32 -0.48
N LEU A 160 -12.71 -10.64 -0.54
CA LEU A 160 -11.84 -10.20 -1.63
C LEU A 160 -12.37 -10.66 -3.00
N ILE A 161 -12.80 -11.92 -3.11
CA ILE A 161 -13.38 -12.48 -4.35
C ILE A 161 -14.71 -11.78 -4.68
N GLU A 162 -15.54 -11.49 -3.69
CA GLU A 162 -16.78 -10.73 -3.88
C GLU A 162 -16.50 -9.33 -4.42
N LEU A 163 -15.58 -8.60 -3.79
CA LEU A 163 -15.18 -7.26 -4.20
C LEU A 163 -14.59 -7.26 -5.61
N GLN A 164 -13.78 -8.25 -5.96
CA GLN A 164 -13.22 -8.39 -7.31
C GLN A 164 -14.33 -8.57 -8.36
N LYS A 165 -15.32 -9.41 -8.09
CA LYS A 165 -16.47 -9.62 -9.01
C LYS A 165 -17.29 -8.34 -9.20
N LEU A 166 -17.46 -7.55 -8.14
CA LEU A 166 -18.18 -6.27 -8.19
C LEU A 166 -17.36 -5.19 -8.92
N ALA A 167 -16.05 -5.15 -8.70
CA ALA A 167 -15.13 -4.21 -9.32
C ALA A 167 -15.04 -4.37 -10.85
N LYS A 168 -15.08 -5.64 -11.33
CA LYS A 168 -14.88 -6.02 -12.74
C LYS A 168 -13.55 -5.43 -13.25
N GLU A 169 -13.59 -4.70 -14.36
CA GLU A 169 -12.41 -4.08 -14.99
C GLU A 169 -12.22 -2.60 -14.58
N ASN A 170 -13.09 -2.05 -13.73
CA ASN A 170 -13.07 -0.62 -13.41
C ASN A 170 -12.01 -0.24 -12.37
N ILE A 171 -11.68 -1.17 -11.47
CA ILE A 171 -10.75 -0.94 -10.36
C ILE A 171 -10.09 -2.27 -9.99
N ILE A 172 -8.81 -2.24 -9.68
CA ILE A 172 -8.07 -3.44 -9.27
C ILE A 172 -8.23 -3.64 -7.76
N ILE A 173 -8.69 -4.82 -7.35
CA ILE A 173 -8.58 -5.25 -5.95
C ILE A 173 -7.18 -5.84 -5.76
N LEU A 174 -6.43 -5.28 -4.82
CA LEU A 174 -5.06 -5.65 -4.47
C LEU A 174 -5.07 -6.30 -3.07
N PRO A 175 -5.10 -7.64 -2.98
CA PRO A 175 -4.95 -8.33 -1.70
C PRO A 175 -3.63 -7.98 -1.04
N GLY A 176 -3.66 -7.68 0.27
CA GLY A 176 -2.47 -7.45 1.06
C GLY A 176 -2.67 -7.71 2.55
N SER A 177 -1.57 -7.78 3.31
CA SER A 177 -1.47 -8.28 4.70
C SER A 177 -1.25 -9.78 4.80
N GLY A 178 -0.02 -10.17 5.17
CA GLY A 178 0.35 -11.57 5.47
C GLY A 178 0.53 -12.48 4.24
N ILE A 179 0.66 -11.90 3.04
CA ILE A 179 0.92 -12.68 1.82
C ILE A 179 2.38 -13.14 1.79
N ASN A 180 2.60 -14.42 1.53
CA ASN A 180 3.90 -15.09 1.50
C ASN A 180 3.92 -16.19 0.42
N ALA A 181 5.05 -16.87 0.23
CA ALA A 181 5.19 -17.89 -0.80
C ALA A 181 4.22 -19.08 -0.63
N GLU A 182 3.79 -19.37 0.60
CA GLU A 182 2.86 -20.48 0.87
C GLU A 182 1.42 -20.17 0.42
N ASN A 183 0.96 -18.93 0.61
CA ASN A 183 -0.44 -18.56 0.34
C ASN A 183 -0.64 -17.74 -0.95
N ALA A 184 0.42 -17.23 -1.58
CA ALA A 184 0.34 -16.51 -2.84
C ALA A 184 -0.39 -17.30 -3.97
N PRO A 185 -0.21 -18.64 -4.11
CA PRO A 185 -0.93 -19.42 -5.11
C PRO A 185 -2.45 -19.33 -4.96
N THR A 186 -2.97 -19.25 -3.73
CA THR A 186 -4.42 -19.15 -3.48
C THR A 186 -5.02 -17.88 -4.07
N PHE A 187 -4.33 -16.75 -3.99
CA PHE A 187 -4.79 -15.51 -4.64
C PHE A 187 -4.70 -15.61 -6.17
N LYS A 188 -3.71 -16.32 -6.69
CA LYS A 188 -3.58 -16.53 -8.14
C LYS A 188 -4.70 -17.40 -8.68
N GLU A 189 -4.98 -18.51 -8.02
CA GLU A 189 -6.09 -19.42 -8.35
C GLU A 189 -7.45 -18.73 -8.22
N ALA A 190 -7.60 -17.82 -7.25
CA ALA A 190 -8.78 -16.97 -7.11
C ALA A 190 -8.91 -15.89 -8.20
N GLY A 191 -7.91 -15.72 -9.07
CA GLY A 191 -7.96 -14.83 -10.23
C GLY A 191 -7.51 -13.39 -9.95
N PHE A 192 -6.84 -13.11 -8.83
CA PHE A 192 -6.29 -11.76 -8.59
C PHE A 192 -5.16 -11.43 -9.58
N MET A 193 -5.11 -10.19 -10.03
CA MET A 193 -4.12 -9.73 -11.03
C MET A 193 -2.83 -9.26 -10.37
N GLU A 194 -2.93 -8.72 -9.16
CA GLU A 194 -1.85 -8.12 -8.39
C GLU A 194 -1.94 -8.60 -6.93
N ILE A 195 -0.79 -8.72 -6.25
CA ILE A 195 -0.71 -8.97 -4.78
C ILE A 195 0.30 -8.02 -4.14
N HIS A 196 0.07 -7.71 -2.87
CA HIS A 196 0.90 -6.80 -2.07
C HIS A 196 1.45 -7.50 -0.81
N THR A 197 2.76 -7.42 -0.60
CA THR A 197 3.42 -7.94 0.61
C THR A 197 4.65 -7.11 0.98
N SER A 198 5.04 -7.11 2.25
CA SER A 198 6.32 -6.54 2.67
C SER A 198 7.49 -7.51 2.52
N ALA A 199 7.21 -8.82 2.46
CA ALA A 199 8.19 -9.90 2.46
C ALA A 199 9.33 -9.67 3.47
N SER A 200 9.00 -9.20 4.68
CA SER A 200 10.00 -8.67 5.62
C SER A 200 10.79 -9.76 6.34
N LYS A 201 12.08 -9.52 6.56
CA LYS A 201 12.90 -10.20 7.57
C LYS A 201 13.31 -9.22 8.67
N ILE A 202 13.53 -9.75 9.87
CA ILE A 202 14.09 -8.98 10.98
C ILE A 202 15.60 -8.88 10.78
N THR A 203 16.14 -7.67 10.81
CA THR A 203 17.59 -7.41 10.73
C THR A 203 18.18 -7.09 12.10
N ASN A 204 17.40 -6.47 12.98
CA ASN A 204 17.78 -6.23 14.37
C ASN A 204 16.53 -6.31 15.27
N SER A 205 16.69 -6.96 16.43
CA SER A 205 15.65 -7.13 17.45
C SER A 205 16.07 -6.61 18.82
N GLU A 206 17.19 -5.90 18.92
CA GLU A 206 17.67 -5.29 20.16
C GLU A 206 16.59 -4.38 20.76
N LYS A 207 16.27 -4.64 22.03
CA LYS A 207 15.26 -3.89 22.77
C LYS A 207 15.94 -2.84 23.62
N SER A 208 15.48 -1.61 23.53
CA SER A 208 15.92 -0.51 24.39
C SER A 208 14.78 -0.08 25.29
N ILE A 209 15.06 0.10 26.58
CA ILE A 209 14.08 0.69 27.52
C ILE A 209 13.69 2.12 27.13
N PHE A 210 14.51 2.80 26.32
CA PHE A 210 14.30 4.18 25.91
C PHE A 210 13.51 4.31 24.60
N PHE A 211 13.59 3.32 23.70
CA PHE A 211 13.08 3.45 22.32
C PHE A 211 12.14 2.31 21.88
N GLY A 212 11.53 1.61 22.85
CA GLY A 212 10.55 0.56 22.59
C GLY A 212 11.17 -0.75 22.09
N SER A 213 10.30 -1.68 21.69
CA SER A 213 10.68 -3.05 21.28
C SER A 213 10.39 -3.34 19.81
N VAL A 214 10.37 -2.32 18.96
CA VAL A 214 10.04 -2.48 17.54
C VAL A 214 11.25 -3.05 16.82
N ALA A 215 11.09 -4.21 16.17
CA ALA A 215 12.15 -4.82 15.38
C ALA A 215 12.44 -3.99 14.13
N GLN A 216 13.70 -3.89 13.77
CA GLN A 216 14.12 -3.35 12.48
C GLN A 216 13.94 -4.42 11.41
N THR A 217 13.33 -4.04 10.29
CA THR A 217 13.00 -4.96 9.21
C THR A 217 13.44 -4.42 7.86
N GLU A 218 13.81 -5.35 6.99
CA GLU A 218 14.05 -5.08 5.57
C GLU A 218 13.33 -6.11 4.70
N SER A 219 13.04 -5.77 3.45
CA SER A 219 12.49 -6.74 2.49
C SER A 219 13.48 -7.88 2.23
N ASN A 220 13.02 -9.12 2.34
CA ASN A 220 13.80 -10.35 2.21
C ASN A 220 13.87 -10.79 0.74
N ILE A 221 15.09 -10.83 0.20
CA ILE A 221 15.34 -11.21 -1.19
C ILE A 221 14.82 -12.62 -1.51
N GLU A 222 15.09 -13.59 -0.65
CA GLU A 222 14.74 -15.01 -0.86
C GLU A 222 13.24 -15.24 -0.83
N GLU A 223 12.53 -14.56 0.08
CA GLU A 223 11.07 -14.63 0.16
C GLU A 223 10.43 -14.03 -1.08
N ILE A 224 10.89 -12.85 -1.53
CA ILE A 224 10.36 -12.22 -2.75
C ILE A 224 10.56 -13.14 -3.96
N GLN A 225 11.74 -13.73 -4.11
CA GLN A 225 12.02 -14.68 -5.18
C GLN A 225 11.17 -15.95 -5.08
N SER A 226 10.89 -16.42 -3.87
CA SER A 226 10.03 -17.59 -3.63
C SER A 226 8.58 -17.30 -4.02
N ILE A 227 8.06 -16.12 -3.67
CA ILE A 227 6.73 -15.66 -4.10
C ILE A 227 6.68 -15.56 -5.63
N LEU A 228 7.67 -14.94 -6.26
CA LEU A 228 7.72 -14.79 -7.72
C LEU A 228 7.65 -16.14 -8.44
N LYS A 229 8.37 -17.17 -7.94
CA LYS A 229 8.34 -18.53 -8.53
C LYS A 229 6.96 -19.17 -8.51
N VAL A 230 6.16 -18.94 -7.45
CA VAL A 230 4.85 -19.59 -7.31
C VAL A 230 3.70 -18.80 -7.95
N ILE A 231 3.92 -17.52 -8.29
CA ILE A 231 2.93 -16.70 -9.00
C ILE A 231 3.19 -16.55 -10.50
N GLN A 232 4.31 -17.07 -11.02
CA GLN A 232 4.61 -17.22 -12.45
C GLN A 232 3.58 -18.10 -13.14
#